data_AF-A0AAD6WPE3-F1
#
_entry.id   AF-A0AAD6WPE3-F1
#
_cell.length_a   1.000
_cell.length_b   1.000
_cell.length_c   1.000
_cell.angle_alpha   90.00
_cell.angle_beta   90.00
_cell.angle_gamma   90.00
#
_symmetry.space_group_name_H-M   'P 1'
#
loop_
_entity.id
_entity.type
_entity.pdbx_description
1 polymer ?
#
loop_
_entity_poly.entity_id
_entity_poly.type
_entity_poly.pdbx_seq_one_letter_code
_entity_poly.pdbx_strand_id
1 'polypeptide(L)'
;MYNGIGLTTPRGRQAQAIHFLRSHEPAQDRASAWDSAPPKHREPDEGILEHERKRKVEVKCLELQLVLEEEEGMDEEKIEVQVSALREKLLANLASMGLSGGRLKASDTHAIAAAKKTELSKMANAFGTRANYVEGDAFNREKQDEIRVKRHAERKERDKKRDADRAKWEAERKERDRLRRREEDKVRRGEISVGSLVESTVRRL
;
A
#
# COMPACT_ATOMS: atom_id res chain seq x y z
N MET A 1 59.40 20.58 22.22
CA MET A 1 57.95 20.34 22.23
C MET A 1 57.41 20.68 20.86
N TYR A 2 56.61 19.80 20.26
CA TYR A 2 56.05 20.01 18.93
C TYR A 2 54.67 20.66 19.08
N ASN A 3 54.49 21.90 18.60
CA ASN A 3 53.21 22.63 18.61
C ASN A 3 52.43 22.58 19.94
N GLY A 4 53.12 22.67 21.09
CA GLY A 4 52.50 22.63 22.42
C GLY A 4 51.94 21.26 22.85
N ILE A 5 52.15 20.21 22.05
CA ILE A 5 51.69 18.84 22.34
C ILE A 5 52.87 18.04 22.88
N GLY A 6 52.71 17.50 24.10
CA GLY A 6 53.70 16.68 24.81
C GLY A 6 54.17 17.30 26.14
N LEU A 7 54.73 16.47 27.04
CA LEU A 7 55.37 16.93 28.28
C LEU A 7 56.78 17.49 28.01
N THR A 8 57.18 18.50 28.78
CA THR A 8 58.53 19.10 28.72
C THR A 8 59.64 18.15 29.19
N THR A 9 59.33 17.17 30.05
CA THR A 9 60.32 16.29 30.69
C THR A 9 60.13 14.81 30.32
N PRO A 10 61.21 14.05 30.01
CA PRO A 10 61.09 12.71 29.40
C PRO A 10 60.86 11.55 30.39
N ARG A 11 60.69 11.76 31.70
CA ARG A 11 60.78 10.66 32.69
C ARG A 11 59.61 10.64 33.68
N GLY A 12 58.75 9.61 33.56
CA GLY A 12 58.03 9.05 34.71
C GLY A 12 56.50 9.22 34.81
N ARG A 13 55.79 9.86 33.86
CA ARG A 13 54.31 9.89 33.89
C ARG A 13 53.71 8.98 32.83
N GLN A 14 53.14 7.84 33.26
CA GLN A 14 52.15 7.11 32.47
C GLN A 14 50.88 7.96 32.39
N ALA A 15 50.75 8.78 31.35
CA ALA A 15 49.48 9.40 30.99
C ALA A 15 48.90 8.59 29.82
N GLN A 16 47.77 7.93 30.07
CA GLN A 16 46.99 7.29 29.01
C GLN A 16 46.50 8.40 28.07
N ALA A 17 46.87 8.34 26.79
CA ALA A 17 46.42 9.30 25.79
C ALA A 17 44.92 9.10 25.56
N ILE A 18 44.09 9.94 26.18
CA ILE A 18 42.65 9.96 25.93
C ILE A 18 42.45 10.60 24.55
N HIS A 19 42.30 9.78 23.53
CA HIS A 19 42.03 10.23 22.16
C HIS A 19 40.58 10.70 22.10
N PHE A 20 40.35 12.00 22.32
CA PHE A 20 39.08 12.60 21.92
C PHE A 20 39.13 12.80 20.41
N LEU A 21 38.67 11.81 19.64
CA LEU A 21 38.30 12.02 18.23
C LEU A 21 37.05 12.91 18.22
N ARG A 22 37.24 14.21 18.47
CA ARG A 22 36.22 15.20 18.18
C ARG A 22 36.37 15.51 16.70
N SER A 23 35.45 15.00 15.88
CA SER A 23 35.35 15.39 14.48
C SER A 23 35.25 16.92 14.44
N HIS A 24 36.32 17.59 14.02
CA HIS A 24 36.33 19.03 13.89
C HIS A 24 35.61 19.37 12.59
N GLU A 25 34.30 19.59 12.68
CA GLU A 25 33.57 20.20 11.57
C GLU A 25 33.90 21.71 11.53
N PRO A 26 34.47 22.22 10.43
CA PRO A 26 34.67 23.65 10.26
C PRO A 26 33.32 24.38 10.27
N ALA A 27 33.32 25.64 10.69
CA ALA A 27 32.10 26.43 10.80
C ALA A 27 31.32 26.53 9.47
N GLN A 28 32.02 26.42 8.34
CA GLN A 28 31.46 26.42 7.00
C GLN A 28 30.64 25.15 6.69
N ASP A 29 31.10 23.97 7.12
CA ASP A 29 30.38 22.70 6.93
C ASP A 29 29.11 22.64 7.77
N ARG A 30 29.15 23.23 8.99
CA ARG A 30 27.97 23.38 9.83
C ARG A 30 26.93 24.36 9.27
N ALA A 31 27.38 25.39 8.55
CA ALA A 31 26.49 26.36 7.92
C ALA A 31 25.84 25.77 6.66
N SER A 32 26.60 25.04 5.84
CA SER A 32 26.10 24.39 4.62
C SER A 32 25.15 23.21 4.87
N ALA A 33 25.12 22.67 6.08
CA ALA A 33 24.13 21.67 6.50
C ALA A 33 22.69 22.18 6.39
N TRP A 34 22.46 23.50 6.56
CA TRP A 34 21.14 24.11 6.42
C TRP A 34 20.78 24.45 4.97
N ASP A 35 21.79 24.64 4.11
CA ASP A 35 21.62 24.87 2.66
C ASP A 35 21.50 23.54 1.89
N SER A 36 21.77 22.42 2.55
CA SER A 36 21.69 21.10 1.93
C SER A 36 20.24 20.73 1.64
N ALA A 37 19.94 20.48 0.37
CA ALA A 37 18.62 20.03 -0.04
C ALA A 37 18.22 18.74 0.71
N PRO A 38 16.95 18.59 1.11
CA PRO A 38 16.47 17.37 1.74
C PRO A 38 16.86 16.13 0.92
N PRO A 39 17.23 15.00 1.57
CA PRO A 39 17.55 13.78 0.87
C PRO A 39 16.46 13.42 -0.13
N LYS A 40 16.82 13.38 -1.43
CA LYS A 40 15.86 13.05 -2.48
C LYS A 40 15.41 11.60 -2.31
N HIS A 41 14.14 11.41 -1.96
CA HIS A 41 13.51 10.10 -2.01
C HIS A 41 13.42 9.65 -3.47
N ARG A 42 14.14 8.59 -3.83
CA ARG A 42 14.00 7.97 -5.16
C ARG A 42 12.72 7.16 -5.19
N GLU A 43 11.88 7.46 -6.16
CA GLU A 43 10.67 6.67 -6.36
C GLU A 43 11.04 5.24 -6.83
N PRO A 44 10.24 4.23 -6.44
CA PRO A 44 10.39 2.89 -7.00
C PRO A 44 10.12 2.93 -8.51
N ASP A 45 10.96 2.22 -9.27
CA ASP A 45 10.79 2.08 -10.72
C ASP A 45 10.02 0.77 -10.98
N GLU A 46 8.88 0.88 -11.65
CA GLU A 46 8.03 -0.28 -11.95
C GLU A 46 8.71 -1.27 -12.89
N GLY A 47 9.52 -0.80 -13.85
CA GLY A 47 10.24 -1.67 -14.78
C GLY A 47 11.27 -2.53 -14.05
N ILE A 48 11.99 -1.97 -13.08
CA ILE A 48 12.95 -2.72 -12.26
C ILE A 48 12.23 -3.74 -11.38
N LEU A 49 11.07 -3.39 -10.81
CA LEU A 49 10.27 -4.31 -10.00
C LEU A 49 9.72 -5.48 -10.84
N GLU A 50 9.28 -5.22 -12.07
CA GLU A 50 8.85 -6.26 -13.01
C GLU A 50 9.99 -7.17 -13.43
N HIS A 51 11.18 -6.61 -13.69
CA HIS A 51 12.37 -7.38 -14.01
C HIS A 51 12.76 -8.31 -12.86
N GLU A 52 12.73 -7.82 -11.62
CA GLU A 52 12.96 -8.65 -10.44
C GLU A 52 11.91 -9.77 -10.29
N ARG A 53 10.63 -9.51 -10.61
CA ARG A 53 9.60 -10.57 -10.64
C ARG A 53 9.88 -11.63 -11.70
N LYS A 54 10.25 -11.23 -12.93
CA LYS A 54 10.64 -12.16 -14.01
C LYS A 54 11.89 -12.95 -13.64
N ARG A 55 12.90 -12.31 -13.06
CA ARG A 55 14.11 -12.96 -12.57
C ARG A 55 13.79 -14.06 -11.55
N LYS A 56 12.84 -13.83 -10.64
CA LYS A 56 12.38 -14.86 -9.69
C LYS A 56 11.70 -16.05 -10.37
N VAL A 57 11.02 -15.84 -11.49
CA VAL A 57 10.48 -16.96 -12.30
C VAL A 57 11.63 -17.80 -12.84
N GLU A 58 12.61 -17.15 -13.48
CA GLU A 58 13.74 -17.84 -14.08
C GLU A 58 14.60 -18.58 -13.04
N VAL A 59 14.81 -17.99 -11.86
CA VAL A 59 15.51 -18.67 -10.76
C VAL A 59 14.79 -19.97 -10.36
N LYS A 60 13.46 -19.95 -10.24
CA LYS A 60 12.69 -21.17 -9.92
C LYS A 60 12.74 -22.21 -11.05
N CYS A 61 12.78 -21.76 -12.30
CA CYS A 61 12.95 -22.64 -13.46
C CYS A 61 14.31 -23.34 -13.42
N LEU A 62 15.38 -22.60 -13.10
CA LEU A 62 16.73 -23.14 -12.95
C LEU A 62 16.85 -24.08 -11.75
N GLU A 63 16.22 -23.73 -10.62
CA GLU A 63 16.16 -24.62 -9.44
C GLU A 63 15.49 -25.96 -9.80
N LEU A 64 14.36 -25.94 -10.54
CA LEU A 64 13.72 -27.16 -11.00
C LEU A 64 14.61 -27.96 -11.96
N GLN A 65 15.26 -27.27 -12.90
CA GLN A 65 16.17 -27.90 -13.84
C GLN A 65 17.29 -28.63 -13.12
N LEU A 66 17.96 -27.99 -12.15
CA LEU A 66 19.02 -28.62 -11.35
C LEU A 66 18.53 -29.86 -10.61
N VAL A 67 17.33 -29.81 -10.02
CA VAL A 67 16.75 -30.97 -9.31
C VAL A 67 16.48 -32.13 -10.27
N LEU A 68 15.93 -31.85 -11.46
CA LEU A 68 15.63 -32.89 -12.46
C LEU A 68 16.89 -33.46 -13.12
N GLU A 69 17.97 -32.67 -13.24
CA GLU A 69 19.27 -33.14 -13.73
C GLU A 69 19.99 -34.02 -12.71
N GLU A 70 19.79 -33.79 -11.40
CA GLU A 70 20.34 -34.63 -10.32
C GLU A 70 19.60 -35.97 -10.17
N GLU A 71 18.34 -36.07 -10.61
CA GLU A 71 17.58 -37.32 -10.62
C GLU A 71 18.05 -38.25 -11.74
N GLU A 72 18.64 -39.40 -11.40
CA GLU A 72 19.15 -40.37 -12.37
C GLU A 72 18.05 -40.83 -13.35
N GLY A 73 18.28 -40.64 -14.66
CA GLY A 73 17.48 -41.25 -15.74
C GLY A 73 16.41 -40.37 -16.40
N MET A 74 16.39 -39.06 -16.17
CA MET A 74 15.57 -38.12 -16.95
C MET A 74 16.25 -37.76 -18.28
N ASP A 75 15.52 -37.86 -19.40
CA ASP A 75 15.99 -37.35 -20.70
C ASP A 75 15.95 -35.81 -20.71
N GLU A 76 16.95 -35.18 -21.32
CA GLU A 76 17.06 -33.71 -21.46
C GLU A 76 15.78 -33.08 -22.06
N GLU A 77 15.18 -33.72 -23.07
CA GLU A 77 13.92 -33.25 -23.69
C GLU A 77 12.75 -33.21 -22.69
N LYS A 78 12.67 -34.19 -21.77
CA LYS A 78 11.60 -34.23 -20.76
C LYS A 78 11.79 -33.14 -19.71
N ILE A 79 13.04 -32.86 -19.35
CA ILE A 79 13.40 -31.77 -18.43
C ILE A 79 12.95 -30.43 -19.03
N GLU A 80 13.25 -30.18 -20.30
CA GLU A 80 12.88 -28.93 -20.98
C GLU A 80 11.35 -28.73 -21.06
N VAL A 81 10.59 -29.80 -21.32
CA VAL A 81 9.11 -29.75 -21.32
C VAL A 81 8.56 -29.41 -19.93
N GLN A 82 9.12 -29.98 -18.87
CA GLN A 82 8.68 -29.67 -17.50
C GLN A 82 9.03 -28.24 -17.07
N VAL A 83 10.25 -27.79 -17.39
CA VAL A 83 10.72 -26.43 -17.08
C VAL A 83 9.93 -25.38 -17.87
N SER A 84 9.65 -25.61 -19.16
CA SER A 84 8.82 -24.71 -19.97
C SER A 84 7.38 -24.63 -19.45
N ALA A 85 6.78 -25.77 -19.09
CA ALA A 85 5.45 -25.80 -18.47
C ALA A 85 5.42 -25.04 -17.14
N LEU A 86 6.47 -25.11 -16.32
CA LEU A 86 6.59 -24.33 -15.08
C LEU A 86 6.77 -22.84 -15.38
N ARG A 87 7.59 -22.47 -16.36
CA ARG A 87 7.79 -21.08 -16.79
C ARG A 87 6.46 -20.45 -17.21
N GLU A 88 5.68 -21.10 -18.06
CA GLU A 88 4.36 -20.61 -18.49
C GLU A 88 3.39 -20.44 -17.32
N LYS A 89 3.32 -21.42 -16.41
CA LYS A 89 2.47 -21.36 -15.21
C LYS A 89 2.85 -20.19 -14.30
N LEU A 90 4.14 -19.93 -14.10
CA LEU A 90 4.61 -18.85 -13.24
C LEU A 90 4.45 -17.47 -13.89
N LEU A 91 4.64 -17.38 -15.21
CA LEU A 91 4.38 -16.15 -15.97
C LEU A 91 2.88 -15.79 -15.95
N ALA A 92 1.99 -16.77 -16.12
CA ALA A 92 0.54 -16.57 -16.00
C ALA A 92 0.13 -16.07 -14.60
N ASN A 93 0.86 -16.49 -13.55
CA ASN A 93 0.61 -16.14 -12.16
C ASN A 93 1.50 -15.00 -11.63
N LEU A 94 2.18 -14.23 -12.50
CA LEU A 94 3.10 -13.16 -12.11
C LEU A 94 2.49 -12.12 -11.16
N ALA A 95 1.22 -11.76 -11.37
CA ALA A 95 0.51 -10.81 -10.52
C ALA A 95 0.26 -11.35 -9.10
N SER A 96 0.08 -12.67 -8.97
CA SER A 96 -0.12 -13.34 -7.68
C SER A 96 1.20 -13.59 -6.95
N MET A 97 2.31 -13.71 -7.68
CA MET A 97 3.68 -13.67 -7.16
C MET A 97 4.10 -12.25 -6.78
N GLY A 98 3.27 -11.58 -5.97
CA GLY A 98 3.67 -10.35 -5.28
C GLY A 98 5.05 -10.54 -4.65
N LEU A 99 5.80 -9.43 -4.54
CA LEU A 99 7.13 -9.40 -3.92
C LEU A 99 7.08 -10.18 -2.61
N SER A 100 7.56 -11.43 -2.66
CA SER A 100 7.40 -12.43 -1.61
C SER A 100 7.72 -11.79 -0.27
N GLY A 101 6.82 -11.93 0.72
CA GLY A 101 6.91 -11.33 2.06
C GLY A 101 8.10 -11.80 2.92
N GLY A 102 9.15 -12.32 2.30
CA GLY A 102 10.45 -12.49 2.90
C GLY A 102 11.14 -11.15 3.13
N ARG A 103 12.16 -11.15 3.99
CA ARG A 103 12.99 -9.97 4.23
C ARG A 103 13.65 -9.56 2.91
N LEU A 104 13.38 -8.33 2.47
CA LEU A 104 14.02 -7.74 1.29
C LEU A 104 15.53 -7.71 1.52
N LYS A 105 16.31 -8.07 0.50
CA LYS A 105 17.77 -7.97 0.60
C LYS A 105 18.15 -6.49 0.57
N ALA A 106 19.25 -6.12 1.23
CA ALA A 106 19.75 -4.74 1.20
C ALA A 106 20.07 -4.25 -0.24
N SER A 107 20.33 -5.18 -1.16
CA SER A 107 20.49 -4.92 -2.60
C SER A 107 19.23 -4.45 -3.31
N ASP A 108 18.04 -4.76 -2.77
CA ASP A 108 16.77 -4.60 -3.46
C ASP A 108 16.21 -3.18 -3.23
N THR A 109 16.98 -2.17 -3.63
CA THR A 109 16.73 -0.76 -3.32
C THR A 109 15.34 -0.29 -3.75
N HIS A 110 14.88 -0.67 -4.95
CA HIS A 110 13.55 -0.31 -5.45
C HIS A 110 12.42 -1.06 -4.73
N ALA A 111 12.63 -2.33 -4.36
CA ALA A 111 11.65 -3.08 -3.57
C ALA A 111 11.53 -2.51 -2.15
N ILE A 112 12.66 -2.12 -1.53
CA ILE A 112 12.69 -1.43 -0.24
C ILE A 112 11.99 -0.08 -0.35
N ALA A 113 12.23 0.69 -1.41
CA ALA A 113 11.57 1.96 -1.64
C ALA A 113 10.05 1.77 -1.79
N ALA A 114 9.60 0.75 -2.52
CA ALA A 114 8.18 0.44 -2.69
C ALA A 114 7.54 0.04 -1.37
N ALA A 115 8.18 -0.85 -0.60
CA ALA A 115 7.73 -1.23 0.73
C ALA A 115 7.61 -0.01 1.64
N LYS A 116 8.65 0.83 1.73
CA LYS A 116 8.63 2.07 2.50
C LYS A 116 7.55 3.03 2.06
N LYS A 117 7.29 3.19 0.75
CA LYS A 117 6.18 4.02 0.24
C LYS A 117 4.84 3.53 0.75
N THR A 118 4.61 2.22 0.76
CA THR A 118 3.38 1.64 1.31
C THR A 118 3.28 1.78 2.83
N GLU A 119 4.39 1.59 3.56
CA GLU A 119 4.44 1.76 5.01
C GLU A 119 4.19 3.21 5.41
N LEU A 120 4.82 4.16 4.75
CA LEU A 120 4.61 5.59 4.95
C LEU A 120 3.17 6.00 4.62
N SER A 121 2.58 5.46 3.55
CA SER A 121 1.17 5.70 3.23
C SER A 121 0.22 5.14 4.30
N LYS A 122 0.48 3.94 4.81
CA LYS A 122 -0.28 3.36 5.93
C LYS A 122 -0.14 4.20 7.20
N MET A 123 1.07 4.64 7.51
CA MET A 123 1.36 5.48 8.66
C MET A 123 0.71 6.86 8.54
N ALA A 124 0.76 7.48 7.36
CA ALA A 124 0.08 8.73 7.03
C ALA A 124 -1.44 8.62 7.28
N ASN A 125 -2.06 7.55 6.76
CA ASN A 125 -3.48 7.28 7.01
C ASN A 125 -3.78 7.08 8.51
N ALA A 126 -2.91 6.40 9.25
CA ALA A 126 -3.05 6.21 10.69
C ALA A 126 -2.98 7.53 11.48
N PHE A 127 -2.11 8.45 11.07
CA PHE A 127 -2.04 9.81 11.62
C PHE A 127 -3.15 10.75 11.09
N GLY A 128 -4.00 10.27 10.18
CA GLY A 128 -5.07 11.07 9.58
C GLY A 128 -4.55 12.16 8.63
N THR A 129 -3.31 12.05 8.15
CA THR A 129 -2.82 12.94 7.10
C THR A 129 -3.47 12.56 5.77
N ARG A 130 -3.80 13.58 5.00
CA ARG A 130 -4.48 13.40 3.71
C ARG A 130 -3.45 13.09 2.63
N ALA A 131 -3.86 12.33 1.61
CA ALA A 131 -3.01 12.07 0.45
C ALA A 131 -2.55 13.35 -0.27
N ASN A 132 -3.36 14.42 -0.20
CA ASN A 132 -3.08 15.72 -0.82
C ASN A 132 -2.49 16.72 0.18
N TYR A 133 -1.91 16.25 1.28
CA TYR A 133 -1.27 17.11 2.27
C TYR A 133 0.02 17.69 1.69
N VAL A 134 0.14 19.01 1.71
CA VAL A 134 1.34 19.74 1.31
C VAL A 134 1.86 20.49 2.53
N GLU A 135 3.17 20.38 2.78
CA GLU A 135 3.83 21.09 3.87
C GLU A 135 3.64 22.62 3.69
N GLY A 136 3.37 23.33 4.79
CA GLY A 136 3.12 24.77 4.75
C GLY A 136 1.66 25.18 4.50
N ASP A 137 0.82 24.30 3.93
CA ASP A 137 -0.60 24.62 3.70
C ASP A 137 -1.39 24.82 4.99
N ALA A 138 -0.89 24.27 6.10
CA ALA A 138 -1.43 24.53 7.43
C ALA A 138 -1.29 26.00 7.87
N PHE A 139 -0.38 26.78 7.29
CA PHE A 139 -0.22 28.21 7.64
C PHE A 139 -0.94 29.14 6.66
N ASN A 140 -1.37 28.62 5.50
CA ASN A 140 -2.08 29.38 4.48
C ASN A 140 -3.57 29.52 4.85
N ARG A 141 -3.96 30.69 5.38
CA ARG A 141 -5.32 30.97 5.85
C ARG A 141 -6.39 30.77 4.77
N GLU A 142 -6.14 31.26 3.55
CA GLU A 142 -7.07 31.13 2.42
C GLU A 142 -7.33 29.66 2.07
N LYS A 143 -6.26 28.86 1.93
CA LYS A 143 -6.37 27.41 1.68
C LYS A 143 -7.10 26.69 2.80
N GLN A 144 -6.88 27.07 4.06
CA GLN A 144 -7.64 26.49 5.17
C GLN A 144 -9.14 26.80 5.08
N ASP A 145 -9.51 28.03 4.71
CA ASP A 145 -10.89 28.45 4.57
C ASP A 145 -11.57 27.71 3.41
N GLU A 146 -10.90 27.57 2.27
CA GLU A 146 -11.36 26.74 1.14
C GLU A 146 -11.58 25.28 1.54
N ILE A 147 -10.63 24.68 2.27
CA ILE A 147 -10.74 23.31 2.77
C ILE A 147 -11.94 23.19 3.72
N ARG A 148 -12.20 24.19 4.57
CA ARG A 148 -13.33 24.22 5.49
C ARG A 148 -14.67 24.30 4.74
N VAL A 149 -14.77 25.18 3.75
CA VAL A 149 -15.97 25.32 2.90
C VAL A 149 -16.23 24.03 2.12
N LYS A 150 -15.19 23.44 1.50
CA LYS A 150 -15.30 22.18 0.75
C LYS A 150 -15.78 21.03 1.64
N ARG A 151 -15.20 20.88 2.84
CA ARG A 151 -15.66 19.87 3.82
C ARG A 151 -17.12 20.08 4.23
N HIS A 152 -17.56 21.32 4.38
CA HIS A 152 -18.93 21.64 4.76
C HIS A 152 -19.92 21.35 3.61
N ALA A 153 -19.56 21.70 2.37
CA ALA A 153 -20.35 21.37 1.18
C ALA A 153 -20.48 19.85 0.99
N GLU A 154 -19.37 19.10 1.10
CA GLU A 154 -19.34 17.64 1.01
C GLU A 154 -20.22 16.98 2.09
N ARG A 155 -20.18 17.48 3.34
CA ARG A 155 -21.08 16.99 4.40
C ARG A 155 -22.55 17.22 4.05
N LYS A 156 -22.90 18.43 3.60
CA LYS A 156 -24.28 18.75 3.18
C LYS A 156 -24.75 17.87 2.03
N GLU A 157 -23.90 17.61 1.04
CA GLU A 157 -24.23 16.73 -0.07
C GLU A 157 -24.42 15.27 0.37
N ARG A 158 -23.52 14.76 1.22
CA ARG A 158 -23.64 13.41 1.78
C ARG A 158 -24.92 13.26 2.61
N ASP A 159 -25.27 14.25 3.41
CA ASP A 159 -26.48 14.20 4.23
C ASP A 159 -27.74 14.27 3.36
N LYS A 160 -27.77 15.15 2.33
CA LYS A 160 -28.84 15.16 1.32
C LYS A 160 -28.99 13.83 0.59
N LYS A 161 -27.87 13.18 0.24
CA LYS A 161 -27.89 11.85 -0.39
C LYS A 161 -28.49 10.81 0.55
N ARG A 162 -28.08 10.80 1.82
CA ARG A 162 -28.63 9.89 2.84
C ARG A 162 -30.12 10.12 3.06
N ASP A 163 -30.57 11.37 3.07
CA ASP A 163 -31.99 11.71 3.24
C ASP A 163 -32.80 11.31 2.01
N ALA A 164 -32.26 11.52 0.80
CA ALA A 164 -32.87 11.06 -0.44
C ALA A 164 -32.97 9.53 -0.50
N ASP A 165 -31.92 8.81 -0.08
CA ASP A 165 -31.91 7.34 -0.03
C ASP A 165 -32.91 6.81 1.01
N ARG A 166 -33.03 7.46 2.19
CA ARG A 166 -34.07 7.16 3.18
C ARG A 166 -35.46 7.41 2.64
N ALA A 167 -35.69 8.55 2.00
CA ALA A 167 -36.99 8.90 1.43
C ALA A 167 -37.40 7.92 0.30
N LYS A 168 -36.45 7.49 -0.53
CA LYS A 168 -36.67 6.43 -1.53
C LYS A 168 -37.06 5.11 -0.88
N TRP A 169 -36.33 4.66 0.14
CA TRP A 169 -36.62 3.43 0.86
C TRP A 169 -37.99 3.48 1.57
N GLU A 170 -38.36 4.61 2.17
CA GLU A 170 -39.67 4.82 2.76
C GLU A 170 -40.80 4.84 1.73
N ALA A 171 -40.58 5.46 0.56
CA ALA A 171 -41.54 5.46 -0.54
C ALA A 171 -41.74 4.04 -1.10
N GLU A 172 -40.66 3.29 -1.30
CA GLU A 172 -40.69 1.89 -1.74
C GLU A 172 -41.43 1.01 -0.72
N ARG A 173 -41.16 1.19 0.59
CA ARG A 173 -41.88 0.49 1.65
C ARG A 173 -43.38 0.81 1.65
N LYS A 174 -43.76 2.08 1.48
CA LYS A 174 -45.18 2.51 1.40
C LYS A 174 -45.87 1.96 0.16
N GLU A 175 -45.22 1.96 -0.99
CA GLU A 175 -45.76 1.35 -2.21
C GLU A 175 -45.93 -0.16 -2.07
N ARG A 176 -44.95 -0.85 -1.47
CA ARG A 176 -45.08 -2.29 -1.15
C ARG A 176 -46.26 -2.57 -0.23
N ASP A 177 -46.45 -1.78 0.83
CA ASP A 177 -47.57 -1.94 1.75
C ASP A 177 -48.92 -1.60 1.08
N ARG A 178 -48.97 -0.59 0.19
CA ARG A 178 -50.15 -0.27 -0.62
C ARG A 178 -50.52 -1.42 -1.56
N LEU A 179 -49.54 -2.00 -2.24
CA LEU A 179 -49.74 -3.13 -3.13
C LEU A 179 -50.27 -4.35 -2.36
N ARG A 180 -49.70 -4.63 -1.19
CA ARG A 180 -50.16 -5.70 -0.28
C ARG A 180 -51.63 -5.52 0.10
N ARG A 181 -52.03 -4.31 0.53
CA ARG A 181 -53.45 -4.02 0.87
C ARG A 181 -54.38 -4.17 -0.33
N ARG A 182 -53.96 -3.76 -1.53
CA ARG A 182 -54.76 -3.94 -2.76
C ARG A 182 -54.93 -5.42 -3.11
N GLU A 183 -53.89 -6.23 -2.95
CA GLU A 183 -53.98 -7.68 -3.15
C GLU A 183 -54.90 -8.34 -2.09
N GLU A 184 -54.79 -7.95 -0.81
CA GLU A 184 -55.68 -8.39 0.28
C GLU A 184 -57.16 -8.03 0.02
N ASP A 185 -57.45 -6.82 -0.48
CA ASP A 185 -58.82 -6.39 -0.79
C ASP A 185 -59.43 -7.11 -2.00
N LYS A 186 -58.63 -7.42 -3.03
CA LYS A 186 -59.08 -8.23 -4.18
C LYS A 186 -59.45 -9.66 -3.76
N VAL A 187 -58.68 -10.23 -2.83
CA VAL A 187 -58.99 -11.53 -2.23
C VAL A 187 -60.28 -11.45 -1.42
N ARG A 188 -60.49 -10.39 -0.64
CA ARG A 188 -61.74 -10.19 0.13
C ARG A 188 -62.97 -10.02 -0.77
N ARG A 189 -62.84 -9.37 -1.92
CA ARG A 189 -63.91 -9.23 -2.92
C ARG A 189 -64.16 -10.49 -3.76
N GLY A 190 -63.37 -11.55 -3.58
CA GLY A 190 -63.50 -12.79 -4.34
C GLY A 190 -62.99 -12.72 -5.79
N GLU A 191 -62.27 -11.65 -6.17
CA GLU A 191 -61.71 -11.46 -7.50
C GLU A 191 -60.45 -12.32 -7.72
N ILE A 192 -59.82 -12.80 -6.64
CA ILE A 192 -58.60 -13.61 -6.64
C ILE A 192 -58.75 -14.72 -5.58
N SER A 193 -58.43 -15.96 -5.94
CA SER A 193 -58.45 -17.09 -5.00
C SER A 193 -57.28 -17.00 -4.01
N VAL A 194 -57.49 -17.43 -2.76
CA VAL A 194 -56.44 -17.44 -1.73
C VAL A 194 -55.21 -18.26 -2.19
N GLY A 195 -55.43 -19.32 -2.99
CA GLY A 195 -54.35 -20.12 -3.59
C GLY A 195 -53.46 -19.31 -4.55
N SER A 196 -54.06 -18.48 -5.42
CA SER A 196 -53.31 -17.63 -6.36
C SER A 196 -52.52 -16.49 -5.70
N LEU A 197 -52.91 -16.02 -4.52
CA LEU A 197 -52.16 -15.04 -3.72
C LEU A 197 -50.90 -15.66 -3.10
N VAL A 198 -51.01 -16.89 -2.59
CA VAL A 198 -49.87 -17.62 -2.02
C VAL A 198 -48.84 -17.93 -3.11
N GLU A 199 -49.30 -18.31 -4.31
CA GLU A 199 -48.43 -18.59 -5.46
C GLU A 199 -47.69 -17.34 -6.00
N SER A 200 -48.35 -16.18 -6.02
CA SER A 200 -47.73 -14.92 -6.47
C SER A 200 -46.70 -14.38 -5.49
N THR A 201 -46.91 -14.61 -4.18
CA THR A 201 -46.01 -14.18 -3.11
C THR A 201 -44.76 -15.05 -3.07
N VAL A 202 -44.89 -16.37 -3.30
CA VAL A 202 -43.76 -17.32 -3.36
C VAL A 202 -42.87 -17.07 -4.59
N ARG A 203 -43.42 -16.64 -5.73
CA ARG A 203 -42.62 -16.27 -6.92
C ARG A 203 -41.86 -14.95 -6.81
N ARG A 204 -42.14 -14.13 -5.80
CA ARG A 204 -41.56 -12.79 -5.62
C ARG A 204 -40.47 -12.73 -4.53
N LEU A 205 -40.25 -13.84 -3.82
CA LEU A 205 -39.09 -14.12 -2.97
C LEU A 205 -37.94 -14.68 -3.82
#